data_AF-A0A352IS52-F1
#
_entry.id   AF-A0A352IS52-F1
#
_cell.length_a   1.000
_cell.length_b   1.000
_cell.length_c   1.000
_cell.angle_alpha   90.00
_cell.angle_beta   90.00
_cell.angle_gamma   90.00
#
_symmetry.space_group_name_H-M   'P 1'
#
loop_
_entity.id
_entity.type
_entity.pdbx_description
1 polymer ?
#
loop_
_entity_poly.entity_id
_entity_poly.type
_entity_poly.pdbx_seq_one_letter_code
_entity_poly.pdbx_strand_id
1 'polypeptide(L)' 'MAKPNLKPASTDLETSRIKVPPHSVEAEQAVLGGLMLDNRRFDEISEVISAADFYRQDHRLIFGAVERLA' A
#
# COMPACT_ATOMS: atom_id res chain seq x y z
N MET A 1 -21.63 30.54 -39.55
CA MET A 1 -21.89 29.40 -38.65
C MET A 1 -20.56 28.98 -38.03
N ALA A 2 -20.31 29.31 -36.77
CA ALA A 2 -19.03 29.07 -36.11
C ALA A 2 -18.92 27.62 -35.62
N LYS A 3 -17.81 26.94 -35.91
CA LYS A 3 -17.53 25.57 -35.48
C LYS A 3 -17.11 25.57 -33.99
N PRO A 4 -17.67 24.69 -33.14
CA PRO A 4 -17.28 24.63 -31.74
C PRO A 4 -15.86 24.06 -31.59
N ASN A 5 -15.02 24.81 -30.87
CA ASN A 5 -13.65 24.45 -30.56
C ASN A 5 -13.65 23.55 -29.32
N LEU A 6 -13.53 22.23 -29.50
CA LEU A 6 -13.39 21.27 -28.40
C LEU A 6 -11.96 21.36 -27.87
N LYS A 7 -11.79 22.01 -26.71
CA LYS A 7 -10.50 21.98 -25.99
C LYS A 7 -10.17 20.52 -25.64
N PRO A 8 -8.91 20.07 -25.79
CA PRO A 8 -8.52 18.74 -25.37
C PRO A 8 -8.73 18.64 -23.86
N ALA A 9 -9.47 17.63 -23.42
CA ALA A 9 -9.71 17.34 -22.03
C ALA A 9 -8.35 17.20 -21.34
N SER A 10 -8.05 18.12 -20.41
CA SER A 10 -7.01 17.91 -19.42
C SER A 10 -7.40 16.65 -18.64
N THR A 11 -6.74 15.54 -18.97
CA THR A 11 -7.06 14.20 -18.50
C THR A 11 -6.92 14.11 -16.98
N ASP A 12 -8.01 14.40 -16.30
CA ASP A 12 -8.61 13.75 -15.12
C ASP A 12 -7.70 12.98 -14.14
N LEU A 13 -6.56 13.59 -13.75
CA LEU A 13 -5.66 13.10 -12.70
C LEU A 13 -6.40 12.81 -11.38
N GLU A 14 -7.40 13.64 -11.07
CA GLU A 14 -8.22 13.53 -9.86
C GLU A 14 -9.12 12.29 -9.91
N THR A 15 -9.79 12.00 -11.02
CA THR A 15 -10.61 10.79 -11.17
C THR A 15 -9.76 9.51 -11.19
N SER A 16 -8.50 9.55 -11.65
CA SER A 16 -7.60 8.40 -11.55
C SER A 16 -7.21 8.02 -10.12
N ARG A 17 -7.16 8.97 -9.17
CA ARG A 17 -6.92 8.68 -7.75
C ARG A 17 -8.05 7.91 -7.09
N ILE A 18 -9.29 8.08 -7.57
CA ILE A 18 -10.48 7.37 -7.06
C ILE A 18 -10.43 5.87 -7.38
N LYS A 19 -9.64 5.45 -8.38
CA LYS A 19 -9.53 4.04 -8.79
C LYS A 19 -8.53 3.22 -7.97
N VAL A 20 -7.78 3.85 -7.06
CA VAL A 20 -6.80 3.16 -6.23
C VAL A 20 -7.46 2.76 -4.91
N PRO A 21 -7.41 1.48 -4.50
CA PRO A 21 -7.89 1.08 -3.19
C PRO A 21 -7.22 1.90 -2.07
N PRO A 22 -7.97 2.26 -1.01
CA PRO A 22 -7.39 2.97 0.11
C PRO A 22 -6.26 2.14 0.73
N HIS A 23 -5.11 2.78 0.93
CA HIS A 23 -3.91 2.18 1.52
C HIS A 23 -3.09 3.26 2.22
N SER A 24 -2.17 2.86 3.12
CA SER A 24 -1.19 3.77 3.72
C SER A 24 0.18 3.12 3.70
N VAL A 25 1.09 3.67 2.88
CA VAL A 25 2.46 3.18 2.77
C VAL A 25 3.24 3.46 4.06
N GLU A 26 2.97 4.57 4.72
CA GLU A 26 3.60 4.96 5.98
C GLU A 26 3.24 4.00 7.11
N ALA A 27 1.98 3.55 7.19
CA ALA A 27 1.54 2.56 8.17
C ALA A 27 2.24 1.21 7.92
N GLU A 28 2.33 0.77 6.67
CA GLU A 28 3.06 -0.44 6.31
C GLU A 28 4.54 -0.37 6.71
N GLN A 29 5.20 0.76 6.44
CA GLN A 29 6.59 0.98 6.84
C GLN A 29 6.77 0.99 8.36
N ALA A 30 5.82 1.56 9.11
CA ALA A 30 5.85 1.58 10.57
C ALA A 30 5.77 0.17 11.17
N VAL A 31 4.92 -0.69 10.61
CA VAL A 31 4.82 -2.11 11.02
C VAL A 31 6.12 -2.85 10.74
N LEU A 32 6.64 -2.76 9.52
CA LEU A 32 7.88 -3.44 9.14
C LEU A 32 9.07 -2.94 9.98
N GLY A 33 9.20 -1.62 10.13
CA GLY A 33 10.24 -1.03 10.95
C GLY A 33 10.12 -1.41 12.43
N GLY A 34 8.90 -1.46 12.97
CA GLY A 34 8.64 -1.92 14.33
C GLY A 34 9.09 -3.36 14.56
N LEU A 35 8.77 -4.28 13.63
CA LEU A 35 9.22 -5.67 13.69
C LEU A 35 10.74 -5.82 13.54
N MET A 36 11.40 -4.96 12.75
CA MET A 36 12.86 -4.94 12.66
C MET A 36 13.52 -4.48 13.97
N LEU A 37 12.85 -3.64 14.75
CA LEU A 37 13.35 -3.18 16.06
C LEU A 37 13.05 -4.19 17.18
N ASP A 38 11.89 -4.84 17.14
CA ASP A 38 11.50 -5.85 18.13
C ASP A 38 10.70 -7.00 17.50
N ASN A 39 11.42 -8.02 17.06
CA ASN A 39 10.84 -9.19 16.39
C ASN A 39 9.92 -10.04 17.29
N ARG A 40 9.99 -9.90 18.63
CA ARG A 40 9.15 -10.67 19.56
C ARG A 40 7.67 -10.27 19.49
N ARG A 41 7.35 -9.14 18.83
CA ARG A 41 5.97 -8.68 18.61
C ARG A 41 5.32 -9.37 17.42
N PHE A 42 6.09 -10.19 16.70
CA PHE A 42 5.60 -10.87 15.51
C PHE A 42 4.36 -11.74 15.81
N ASP A 43 4.38 -12.53 16.87
CA ASP A 43 3.27 -13.41 17.23
C ASP A 43 1.96 -12.61 17.38
N GLU A 44 1.99 -11.52 18.16
CA GLU A 44 0.84 -10.63 18.37
C GLU A 44 0.36 -9.97 17.07
N ILE A 45 1.28 -9.55 16.19
CA ILE A 45 0.94 -8.88 14.93
C ILE A 45 0.34 -9.87 13.92
N SER A 46 0.86 -11.10 13.88
CA SER A 46 0.44 -12.14 12.93
C SER A 46 -1.00 -12.62 13.15
N GLU A 47 -1.57 -12.38 14.34
CA GLU A 47 -2.98 -12.65 14.63
C GLU A 47 -3.93 -11.65 13.95
N VAL A 48 -3.43 -10.46 13.60
CA VAL A 48 -4.25 -9.34 13.09
C VAL A 48 -4.05 -9.13 11.59
N ILE A 49 -2.83 -9.31 11.09
CA ILE A 49 -2.48 -9.06 9.69
C ILE A 49 -1.59 -10.16 9.13
N SER A 50 -1.67 -10.34 7.82
CA SER A 50 -0.86 -11.26 7.02
C SER A 50 -0.07 -10.51 5.95
N ALA A 51 0.90 -11.18 5.33
CA ALA A 51 1.62 -10.62 4.19
C ALA A 51 0.70 -10.14 3.04
N ALA A 52 -0.49 -10.71 2.88
CA ALA A 52 -1.42 -10.35 1.79
C ALA A 52 -2.11 -9.00 1.99
N ASP A 53 -2.14 -8.48 3.23
CA ASP A 53 -2.81 -7.24 3.61
C ASP A 53 -2.00 -5.98 3.23
N PHE A 54 -0.69 -6.13 3.02
CA PHE A 54 0.16 -5.05 2.54
C PHE A 54 -0.18 -4.70 1.09
N TYR A 55 -0.39 -3.42 0.79
CA TYR A 55 -0.70 -2.99 -0.58
C TYR A 55 0.51 -3.16 -1.50
N ARG A 56 1.71 -2.76 -1.04
CA ARG A 56 2.91 -2.84 -1.88
C ARG A 56 3.52 -4.22 -1.90
N GLN A 57 3.81 -4.73 -3.09
CA GLN A 57 4.36 -6.08 -3.27
C GLN A 57 5.71 -6.29 -2.57
N ASP A 58 6.59 -5.30 -2.56
CA ASP A 58 7.87 -5.37 -1.84
C ASP A 58 7.65 -5.53 -0.33
N HIS A 59 6.67 -4.83 0.25
CA HIS A 59 6.32 -4.98 1.66
C HIS A 59 5.73 -6.36 1.97
N ARG A 60 4.90 -6.93 1.07
CA ARG A 60 4.43 -8.33 1.20
C ARG A 60 5.60 -9.30 1.30
N LEU A 61 6.62 -9.12 0.46
CA LEU A 61 7.81 -9.98 0.44
C LEU A 61 8.64 -9.86 1.72
N ILE A 62 8.78 -8.64 2.26
CA ILE A 62 9.49 -8.40 3.51
C ILE A 62 8.74 -9.06 4.68
N PHE A 63 7.44 -8.80 4.84
CA PHE A 63 6.65 -9.41 5.92
C PHE A 63 6.66 -10.95 5.83
N GLY A 64 6.46 -11.50 4.63
CA GLY A 64 6.54 -12.95 4.42
C GLY A 64 7.94 -13.53 4.67
N ALA A 65 9.02 -12.74 4.60
CA ALA A 65 10.34 -13.18 5.03
C ALA A 65 10.48 -13.19 6.55
N VAL A 66 9.91 -12.20 7.24
CA VAL A 66 9.82 -12.19 8.71
C VAL A 66 9.04 -13.40 9.22
N GLU A 67 7.87 -13.70 8.62
CA GLU A 67 7.05 -14.90 8.91
C GLU A 67 7.84 -16.21 8.82
N ARG A 68 8.79 -16.34 7.89
CA ARG A 68 9.59 -17.56 7.72
C ARG A 68 10.76 -17.69 8.72
N LEU A 69 11.13 -16.60 9.38
CA LEU A 69 12.26 -16.55 10.30
C LEU A 69 11.83 -16.58 11.78
N ALA A 70 10.56 -16.27 12.04
CA ALA A 70 9.97 -16.31 13.37
C ALA A 70 9.84 -17.76 13.90
#